data_AF-A0A367B494-F1
#
_entry.id   AF-A0A367B494-F1
#
_cell.length_a   1.000
_cell.length_b   1.000
_cell.length_c   1.000
_cell.angle_alpha   90.00
_cell.angle_beta   90.00
_cell.angle_gamma   90.00
#
_symmetry.space_group_name_H-M   'P 1'
#
loop_
_entity.id
_entity.type
_entity.pdbx_description
1 polymer ?
#
loop_
_entity_poly.entity_id
_entity_poly.type
_entity_poly.pdbx_seq_one_letter_code
_entity_poly.pdbx_strand_id
1 'polypeptide(L)'
;MKGQNVCRMHGGAAPAARRRAAERIALASDKAAAQLFAFMTDTAIPPAVRLAATKDLLDRAQVTGKTTVEIEVPVWQQILDGIVATVPGDGEAAMRPFAEARDPLVIEAERADQDREIADELTRYQAEPHGEDWSDDFAYGHDLPSGRPVQSHAGGAVQDREPAMPKANGDDRPPPRHPLPERRRIEPEDDRQPYRPTPRPPRRGRVAGRR
;
A
#
# COMPACT_ATOMS: atom_id res chain seq x y z
N MET A 1 -3.83 -3.90 -20.57
CA MET A 1 -4.26 -5.13 -19.86
C MET A 1 -5.68 -5.48 -20.29
N LYS A 2 -5.97 -6.74 -20.61
CA LYS A 2 -7.36 -7.17 -20.90
C LYS A 2 -8.07 -7.46 -19.58
N GLY A 3 -9.30 -6.95 -19.42
CA GLY A 3 -10.15 -7.21 -18.26
C GLY A 3 -10.61 -8.67 -18.18
N GLN A 4 -11.48 -8.98 -17.20
CA GLN A 4 -12.20 -10.26 -17.25
C GLN A 4 -13.30 -10.18 -18.30
N ASN A 5 -13.51 -11.26 -19.06
CA ASN A 5 -14.51 -11.32 -20.12
C ASN A 5 -15.91 -11.72 -19.63
N VAL A 6 -16.12 -11.79 -18.31
CA VAL A 6 -17.41 -12.16 -17.72
C VAL A 6 -18.14 -10.92 -17.23
N CYS A 7 -19.44 -10.86 -17.48
CA CYS A 7 -20.25 -9.73 -17.00
C CYS A 7 -20.37 -9.77 -15.46
N ARG A 8 -20.85 -8.67 -14.89
CA ARG A 8 -21.06 -8.52 -13.45
C ARG A 8 -21.88 -9.68 -12.84
N MET A 9 -22.90 -10.15 -13.56
CA MET A 9 -23.82 -11.21 -13.11
C MET A 9 -23.24 -12.62 -13.24
N HIS A 10 -22.28 -12.86 -14.13
CA HIS A 10 -21.66 -14.16 -14.37
C HIS A 10 -20.27 -14.26 -13.72
N GLY A 11 -20.13 -13.72 -12.51
CA GLY A 11 -18.90 -13.84 -11.71
C GLY A 11 -17.91 -12.69 -11.86
N GLY A 12 -18.14 -11.71 -12.76
CA GLY A 12 -17.31 -10.50 -12.82
C GLY A 12 -17.37 -9.66 -11.54
N ALA A 13 -18.46 -9.79 -10.77
CA ALA A 13 -18.60 -9.17 -9.46
C ALA A 13 -18.03 -9.99 -8.29
N ALA A 14 -17.53 -11.20 -8.53
CA ALA A 14 -17.06 -12.07 -7.46
C ALA A 14 -15.93 -11.39 -6.67
N PRO A 15 -15.86 -11.54 -5.33
CA PRO A 15 -14.81 -10.92 -4.53
C PRO A 15 -13.39 -11.27 -5.01
N ALA A 16 -13.16 -12.51 -5.43
CA ALA A 16 -11.88 -12.95 -6.00
C ALA A 16 -11.53 -12.23 -7.32
N ALA A 17 -12.53 -11.96 -8.17
CA ALA A 17 -12.34 -11.21 -9.41
C ALA A 17 -11.96 -9.75 -9.15
N ARG A 18 -12.61 -9.11 -8.17
CA ARG A 18 -12.31 -7.74 -7.75
C ARG A 18 -10.91 -7.61 -7.15
N ARG A 19 -10.51 -8.53 -6.25
CA ARG A 19 -9.16 -8.54 -5.66
C ARG A 19 -8.07 -8.62 -6.73
N ARG A 20 -8.18 -9.59 -7.65
CA ARG A 20 -7.24 -9.70 -8.79
C ARG A 20 -7.27 -8.50 -9.74
N ALA A 21 -8.40 -7.80 -9.86
CA ALA A 21 -8.46 -6.57 -10.63
C ALA A 21 -7.71 -5.43 -9.91
N ALA A 22 -7.91 -5.28 -8.60
CA ALA A 22 -7.20 -4.31 -7.78
C ALA A 22 -5.69 -4.55 -7.79
N GLU A 23 -5.24 -5.80 -7.63
CA GLU A 23 -3.82 -6.18 -7.73
C GLU A 23 -3.21 -5.77 -9.09
N ARG A 24 -3.93 -6.02 -10.19
CA ARG A 24 -3.46 -5.62 -11.53
C ARG A 24 -3.41 -4.10 -11.72
N ILE A 25 -4.33 -3.37 -11.12
CA ILE A 25 -4.32 -1.90 -11.14
C ILE A 25 -3.13 -1.37 -10.33
N ALA A 26 -2.85 -1.96 -9.16
CA ALA A 26 -1.70 -1.61 -8.34
C ALA A 26 -0.39 -1.89 -9.09
N LEU A 27 -0.22 -3.07 -9.71
CA LEU A 27 0.96 -3.35 -10.53
C LEU A 27 1.08 -2.46 -11.78
N ALA A 28 -0.01 -1.83 -12.21
CA ALA A 28 -0.01 -0.88 -13.33
C ALA A 28 0.29 0.56 -12.89
N SER A 29 0.23 0.88 -11.59
CA SER A 29 0.41 2.26 -11.12
C SER A 29 1.80 2.78 -11.43
N ASP A 30 2.83 1.95 -11.31
CA ASP A 30 4.22 2.36 -11.55
C ASP A 30 4.44 2.74 -13.00
N LYS A 31 3.84 1.98 -13.93
CA LYS A 31 3.86 2.30 -15.36
C LYS A 31 3.11 3.59 -15.65
N ALA A 32 1.99 3.84 -14.98
CA ALA A 32 1.25 5.09 -15.12
C ALA A 32 2.06 6.28 -14.59
N ALA A 33 2.73 6.14 -13.44
CA ALA A 33 3.60 7.17 -12.87
C ALA A 33 4.78 7.49 -13.80
N ALA A 34 5.42 6.47 -14.39
CA ALA A 34 6.49 6.66 -15.37
C ALA A 34 6.01 7.43 -16.62
N GLN A 35 4.79 7.18 -17.09
CA GLN A 35 4.21 7.93 -18.21
C GLN A 35 3.89 9.39 -17.86
N LEU A 36 3.39 9.65 -16.65
CA LEU A 36 3.20 11.02 -16.16
C LEU A 36 4.54 11.78 -16.13
N PHE A 37 5.61 11.14 -15.65
CA PHE A 37 6.95 11.72 -15.67
C PHE A 37 7.45 12.01 -17.09
N ALA A 38 7.21 11.09 -18.04
CA ALA A 38 7.54 11.33 -19.45
C ALA A 38 6.77 12.55 -20.00
N PHE A 39 5.49 12.70 -19.65
CA PHE A 39 4.71 13.88 -20.07
C PHE A 39 5.22 15.19 -19.47
N MET A 40 5.77 15.16 -18.26
CA MET A 40 6.32 16.33 -17.60
C MET A 40 7.63 16.80 -18.24
N THR A 41 8.46 15.87 -18.72
CA THR A 41 9.79 16.16 -19.28
C THR A 41 9.75 16.46 -20.78
N ASP A 42 8.73 16.00 -21.50
CA ASP A 42 8.60 16.25 -22.94
C ASP A 42 8.21 17.70 -23.27
N THR A 43 9.11 18.41 -23.95
CA THR A 43 8.91 19.81 -24.35
C THR A 43 7.89 19.97 -25.49
N ALA A 44 7.60 18.92 -26.25
CA ALA A 44 6.65 18.93 -27.36
C ALA A 44 5.18 18.94 -26.89
N ILE A 45 4.92 18.48 -25.66
CA ILE A 45 3.57 18.44 -25.10
C ILE A 45 3.13 19.85 -24.69
N PRO A 46 1.86 20.24 -24.94
CA PRO A 46 1.33 21.54 -24.53
C PRO A 46 1.55 21.81 -23.03
N PRO A 47 1.97 23.02 -22.63
CA PRO A 47 2.34 23.33 -21.25
C PRO A 47 1.21 23.10 -20.24
N ALA A 48 -0.05 23.27 -20.68
CA ALA A 48 -1.22 23.00 -19.85
C ALA A 48 -1.32 21.51 -19.45
N VAL A 49 -0.99 20.59 -20.35
CA VAL A 49 -1.03 19.14 -20.08
C VAL A 49 0.11 18.75 -19.16
N ARG A 50 1.30 19.32 -19.33
CA ARG A 50 2.45 19.10 -18.43
C ARG A 50 2.13 19.52 -17.00
N LEU A 51 1.55 20.71 -16.85
CA LEU A 51 1.15 21.24 -15.54
C LEU A 51 0.10 20.35 -14.88
N ALA A 52 -0.87 19.84 -15.65
CA ALA A 52 -1.85 18.89 -15.14
C ALA A 52 -1.21 17.57 -14.68
N ALA A 53 -0.27 17.02 -15.46
CA ALA A 53 0.48 15.81 -15.09
C ALA A 53 1.32 16.02 -13.81
N THR A 54 1.97 17.18 -13.66
CA THR A 54 2.72 17.53 -12.45
C THR A 54 1.83 17.63 -11.22
N LYS A 55 0.66 18.28 -11.33
CA LYS A 55 -0.31 18.35 -10.22
C LYS A 55 -0.80 16.95 -9.82
N ASP A 56 -1.19 16.15 -10.80
CA ASP A 56 -1.71 14.79 -10.60
C ASP A 56 -0.65 13.86 -9.97
N LEU A 57 0.64 14.10 -10.23
CA LEU A 57 1.75 13.40 -9.56
C LEU A 57 1.92 13.87 -8.11
N LEU A 58 1.93 15.19 -7.86
CA LEU A 58 2.08 15.77 -6.52
C LEU A 58 0.91 15.43 -5.58
N ASP A 59 -0.31 15.42 -6.11
CA ASP A 59 -1.52 15.04 -5.38
C ASP A 59 -1.45 13.58 -4.92
N ARG A 60 -0.89 12.68 -5.75
CA ARG A 60 -0.69 11.27 -5.38
C ARG A 60 0.47 11.04 -4.43
N ALA A 61 1.50 11.86 -4.51
CA ALA A 61 2.58 11.86 -3.53
C ALA A 61 2.14 12.45 -2.18
N GLN A 62 0.90 12.94 -2.06
CA GLN A 62 0.37 13.61 -0.87
C GLN A 62 1.24 14.81 -0.42
N VAL A 63 1.98 15.41 -1.37
CA VAL A 63 2.90 16.54 -1.10
C VAL A 63 2.13 17.86 -0.95
N THR A 64 0.82 17.86 -1.23
CA THR A 64 -0.05 19.01 -0.95
C THR A 64 -0.32 19.13 0.54
N GLY A 65 0.62 19.77 1.25
CA GLY A 65 0.68 19.92 2.71
C GLY A 65 -0.37 20.84 3.32
N LYS A 66 -1.65 20.59 3.07
CA LYS A 66 -2.73 21.14 3.89
C LYS A 66 -3.40 20.01 4.64
N THR A 67 -2.81 19.64 5.76
CA THR A 67 -3.46 18.78 6.76
C THR A 67 -4.57 19.61 7.43
N THR A 68 -5.76 19.63 6.83
CA THR A 68 -6.94 20.20 7.49
C THR A 68 -7.45 19.19 8.49
N VAL A 69 -7.04 19.33 9.74
CA VAL A 69 -7.57 18.55 10.86
C VAL A 69 -8.89 19.19 11.27
N GLU A 70 -10.00 18.63 10.81
CA GLU A 70 -11.33 18.96 11.34
C GLU A 70 -11.51 18.21 12.67
N ILE A 71 -11.39 18.94 13.79
CA ILE A 71 -11.66 18.41 15.13
C ILE A 71 -13.12 18.67 15.43
N GLU A 72 -13.95 17.63 15.35
CA GLU A 72 -15.33 17.69 15.83
C GLU A 72 -15.32 17.49 17.35
N VAL A 73 -15.44 18.60 18.08
CA VAL A 73 -15.48 18.59 19.55
C VAL A 73 -16.86 18.11 20.00
N PRO A 74 -17.00 16.93 20.64
CA PRO A 74 -18.28 16.44 21.11
C PRO A 74 -18.92 17.42 22.11
N VAL A 75 -20.25 17.52 22.08
CA VAL A 75 -21.04 18.51 22.84
C VAL A 75 -20.71 18.51 24.35
N TRP A 76 -20.40 17.36 24.93
CA TRP A 76 -20.03 17.29 26.35
C TRP A 76 -18.69 17.98 26.67
N GLN A 77 -17.74 18.04 25.74
CA GLN A 77 -16.50 18.82 25.89
C GLN A 77 -16.78 20.33 25.87
N GLN A 78 -17.76 20.78 25.09
CA GLN A 78 -18.18 22.19 25.09
C GLN A 78 -18.82 22.60 26.43
N ILE A 79 -19.51 21.67 27.09
CA ILE A 79 -20.08 21.90 28.43
C ILE A 79 -18.97 21.99 29.49
N LEU A 80 -17.93 21.16 29.37
CA LEU A 80 -16.79 21.18 30.31
C LEU A 80 -15.96 22.46 30.18
N ASP A 81 -15.86 23.06 29.00
CA ASP A 81 -15.15 24.32 28.78
C ASP A 81 -15.71 25.48 29.63
N GLY A 82 -17.02 25.45 29.93
CA GLY A 82 -17.67 26.39 30.85
C GLY A 82 -17.56 26.03 32.34
N ILE A 83 -17.15 24.80 32.68
CA ILE A 83 -17.08 24.28 34.06
C ILE A 83 -15.64 24.31 34.60
N VAL A 84 -14.63 24.36 33.72
CA VAL A 84 -13.26 24.64 34.14
C VAL A 84 -13.22 26.05 34.71
N ALA A 85 -13.45 26.13 36.02
CA ALA A 85 -13.21 27.31 36.79
C ALA A 85 -11.74 27.67 36.56
N THR A 86 -11.51 28.80 35.88
CA THR A 86 -10.25 29.52 35.99
C THR A 86 -10.07 29.78 37.47
N VAL A 87 -9.31 28.93 38.16
CA VAL A 87 -8.95 29.14 39.56
C VAL A 87 -8.27 30.50 39.58
N PRO A 88 -8.88 31.52 40.20
CA PRO A 88 -8.19 32.78 40.42
C PRO A 88 -6.94 32.42 41.23
N GLY A 89 -5.77 32.74 40.70
CA GLY A 89 -4.48 32.51 41.35
C GLY A 89 -4.32 33.45 42.54
N ASP A 90 -5.23 33.37 43.50
CA ASP A 90 -5.32 34.27 44.64
C ASP A 90 -4.57 33.62 45.80
N GLY A 91 -3.24 33.60 45.71
CA GLY A 91 -2.39 33.19 46.83
C GLY A 91 -1.07 32.55 46.44
N GLU A 92 -0.11 33.40 46.05
CA GLU A 92 1.32 33.25 46.34
C GLU A 92 1.89 31.82 46.47
N ALA A 93 2.10 31.17 45.33
CA ALA A 93 3.47 30.83 45.03
C ALA A 93 3.91 31.81 43.97
N ALA A 94 4.87 32.68 44.29
CA ALA A 94 5.69 33.33 43.30
C ALA A 94 6.41 32.22 42.51
N MET A 95 5.70 31.56 41.59
CA MET A 95 6.32 31.04 40.41
C MET A 95 6.98 32.27 39.81
N ARG A 96 8.30 32.34 39.99
CA ARG A 96 9.15 33.33 39.34
C ARG A 96 8.59 33.51 37.93
N PRO A 97 8.35 34.75 37.48
CA PRO A 97 8.05 34.93 36.08
C PRO A 97 9.15 34.19 35.33
N PHE A 98 8.78 33.23 34.49
CA PHE A 98 9.71 32.65 33.52
C PHE A 98 9.95 33.71 32.43
N ALA A 99 10.31 34.91 32.86
CA ALA A 99 10.72 36.05 32.08
C ALA A 99 12.13 36.39 32.54
N GLU A 100 13.04 35.40 32.47
CA GLU A 100 14.47 35.58 32.27
C GLU A 100 15.14 34.20 32.17
N ALA A 101 15.06 33.60 30.97
CA ALA A 101 16.10 32.78 30.34
C ALA A 101 15.48 32.00 29.17
N ARG A 102 15.21 32.72 28.08
CA ARG A 102 15.62 32.31 26.74
C ARG A 102 15.49 33.53 25.85
N ASP A 103 16.47 34.42 26.02
CA ASP A 103 17.20 34.89 24.86
C ASP A 103 17.39 33.65 23.96
N PRO A 104 17.00 33.64 22.67
CA PRO A 104 17.56 32.66 21.78
C PRO A 104 19.04 33.03 21.66
N LEU A 105 19.83 32.67 22.67
CA LEU A 105 21.18 32.20 22.45
C LEU A 105 21.00 30.95 21.59
N VAL A 106 20.75 31.21 20.31
CA VAL A 106 21.33 30.47 19.22
C VAL A 106 22.81 30.42 19.59
N ILE A 107 23.20 29.33 20.24
CA ILE A 107 24.59 28.92 20.27
C ILE A 107 24.85 28.48 18.82
N GLU A 108 25.14 29.44 17.94
CA GLU A 108 25.55 29.13 16.55
C GLU A 108 26.76 28.17 16.54
N ALA A 109 27.54 28.16 17.63
CA ALA A 109 28.62 27.21 17.85
C ALA A 109 28.14 25.75 18.07
N GLU A 110 27.08 25.49 18.84
CA GLU A 110 26.59 24.11 19.06
C GLU A 110 25.95 23.54 17.80
N ARG A 111 25.30 24.38 16.99
CA ARG A 111 24.72 23.94 15.71
C ARG A 111 25.79 23.59 14.68
N ALA A 112 26.91 24.32 14.65
CA ALA A 112 28.04 24.01 13.78
C ALA A 112 28.75 22.71 14.19
N ASP A 113 28.85 22.44 15.49
CA ASP A 113 29.43 21.19 16.00
C ASP A 113 28.50 20.00 15.74
N GLN A 114 27.19 20.19 15.87
CA GLN A 114 26.18 19.17 15.57
C GLN A 114 26.10 18.87 14.07
N ASP A 115 26.15 19.90 13.21
CA ASP A 115 26.19 19.73 11.76
C ASP A 115 27.50 19.06 11.29
N ARG A 116 28.64 19.32 11.97
CA ARG A 116 29.90 18.61 11.76
C ARG A 116 29.83 17.15 12.20
N GLU A 117 29.25 16.87 13.36
CA GLU A 117 29.10 15.52 13.88
C GLU A 117 28.20 14.68 12.95
N ILE A 118 27.10 15.27 12.47
CA ILE A 118 26.21 14.66 11.46
C ILE A 118 26.96 14.43 10.15
N ALA A 119 27.76 15.39 9.68
CA ALA A 119 28.54 15.23 8.45
C ALA A 119 29.63 14.14 8.58
N ASP A 120 30.31 14.05 9.72
CA ASP A 120 31.30 13.01 10.01
C ASP A 120 30.66 11.63 10.13
N GLU A 121 29.47 11.52 10.75
CA GLU A 121 28.70 10.28 10.83
C GLU A 121 28.24 9.82 9.43
N LEU A 122 27.73 10.74 8.60
CA LEU A 122 27.34 10.45 7.22
C LEU A 122 28.55 9.99 6.38
N THR A 123 29.70 10.63 6.60
CA THR A 123 30.94 10.29 5.91
C THR A 123 31.44 8.92 6.35
N ARG A 124 31.32 8.56 7.63
CA ARG A 124 31.65 7.23 8.13
C ARG A 124 30.76 6.16 7.48
N TYR A 125 29.45 6.41 7.39
CA TYR A 125 28.48 5.50 6.76
C TYR A 125 28.74 5.32 5.26
N GLN A 126 29.21 6.37 4.56
CA GLN A 126 29.52 6.30 3.13
C GLN A 126 30.92 5.74 2.84
N ALA A 127 31.87 5.92 3.76
CA ALA A 127 33.25 5.45 3.59
C ALA A 127 33.46 4.02 4.08
N GLU A 128 32.60 3.52 4.97
CA GLU A 128 32.50 2.09 5.21
C GLU A 128 32.07 1.42 3.90
N PRO A 129 32.92 0.58 3.29
CA PRO A 129 32.45 -0.25 2.19
C PRO A 129 31.39 -1.16 2.81
N HIS A 130 30.12 -0.88 2.53
CA HIS A 130 29.04 -1.84 2.69
C HIS A 130 29.34 -3.03 1.76
N GLY A 131 30.31 -3.84 2.16
CA GLY A 131 30.76 -5.06 1.50
C GLY A 131 29.87 -6.25 1.85
N GLU A 132 28.84 -6.01 2.64
CA GLU A 132 27.70 -6.92 2.72
C GLU A 132 26.82 -6.60 1.52
N ASP A 133 26.91 -7.47 0.52
CA ASP A 133 26.07 -7.49 -0.66
C ASP A 133 24.64 -7.85 -0.22
N TRP A 134 23.91 -6.88 0.36
CA TRP A 134 22.51 -7.01 0.75
C TRP A 134 21.57 -7.26 -0.45
N SER A 135 22.14 -7.41 -1.65
CA SER A 135 21.42 -7.65 -2.89
C SER A 135 21.11 -9.13 -3.14
N ASP A 136 21.77 -10.08 -2.47
CA ASP A 136 21.57 -11.53 -2.74
C ASP A 136 20.71 -12.27 -1.68
N ASP A 137 20.75 -11.90 -0.40
CA ASP A 137 20.06 -12.68 0.66
C ASP A 137 18.54 -12.46 0.74
N PHE A 138 18.01 -11.38 0.18
CA PHE A 138 16.56 -11.12 0.18
C PHE A 138 15.85 -11.54 -1.12
N ALA A 139 16.59 -11.82 -2.20
CA ALA A 139 16.02 -12.06 -3.52
C ALA A 139 15.73 -13.54 -3.81
N TYR A 140 16.42 -14.49 -3.16
CA TYR A 140 16.13 -15.91 -3.28
C TYR A 140 16.10 -16.59 -1.91
N GLY A 141 14.89 -16.98 -1.48
CA GLY A 141 14.63 -17.64 -0.21
C GLY A 141 15.50 -18.88 0.02
N HIS A 142 16.42 -18.77 0.97
CA HIS A 142 17.00 -19.92 1.65
C HIS A 142 15.95 -20.50 2.62
N ASP A 143 15.31 -21.58 2.20
CA ASP A 143 15.19 -22.86 2.92
C ASP A 143 14.01 -23.69 2.40
N LEU A 144 14.25 -24.46 1.33
CA LEU A 144 13.54 -25.71 1.13
C LEU A 144 14.30 -26.82 1.88
N PRO A 145 13.60 -27.72 2.59
CA PRO A 145 14.22 -28.74 3.41
C PRO A 145 15.14 -29.65 2.59
N SER A 146 16.32 -29.91 3.17
CA SER A 146 17.44 -30.66 2.62
C SER A 146 17.05 -32.01 2.01
N GLY A 147 17.17 -32.07 0.68
CA GLY A 147 17.23 -33.33 -0.07
C GLY A 147 18.58 -34.03 0.17
N ARG A 148 18.48 -35.35 0.37
CA ARG A 148 19.53 -36.35 0.60
C ARG A 148 20.90 -36.10 -0.06
N PRO A 149 22.01 -36.52 0.59
CA PRO A 149 23.34 -36.42 0.02
C PRO A 149 23.50 -37.33 -1.20
N VAL A 150 23.74 -36.74 -2.37
CA VAL A 150 24.23 -37.45 -3.55
C VAL A 150 25.74 -37.61 -3.39
N GLN A 151 26.19 -38.86 -3.42
CA GLN A 151 27.60 -39.22 -3.35
C GLN A 151 28.40 -38.56 -4.47
N SER A 152 29.39 -37.76 -4.09
CA SER A 152 30.39 -37.18 -4.98
C SER A 152 31.37 -38.26 -5.44
N HIS A 153 31.33 -38.61 -6.73
CA HIS A 153 32.48 -39.23 -7.39
C HIS A 153 33.38 -38.14 -7.97
N ALA A 154 34.62 -38.16 -7.52
CA ALA A 154 35.69 -37.26 -7.87
C ALA A 154 36.25 -37.52 -9.29
N GLY A 155 36.72 -36.43 -9.92
CA GLY A 155 37.81 -36.45 -10.90
C GLY A 155 37.41 -36.69 -12.36
N GLY A 156 37.41 -35.63 -13.16
CA GLY A 156 37.30 -35.75 -14.61
C GLY A 156 37.53 -34.42 -15.32
N ALA A 157 38.57 -34.39 -16.16
CA ALA A 157 39.12 -33.25 -16.88
C ALA A 157 38.11 -32.40 -17.68
N VAL A 158 38.44 -31.11 -17.77
CA VAL A 158 37.83 -30.11 -18.66
C VAL A 158 38.00 -30.56 -20.11
N GLN A 159 36.90 -30.96 -20.75
CA GLN A 159 36.81 -31.11 -22.20
C GLN A 159 35.69 -30.20 -22.71
N ASP A 160 36.01 -29.44 -23.75
CA ASP A 160 35.12 -28.59 -24.53
C ASP A 160 33.80 -29.33 -24.84
N ARG A 161 32.71 -28.92 -24.18
CA ARG A 161 31.37 -29.45 -24.43
C ARG A 161 30.61 -28.48 -25.32
N GLU A 162 30.24 -28.99 -26.50
CA GLU A 162 29.24 -28.41 -27.40
C GLU A 162 27.97 -27.97 -26.65
N PRO A 163 27.27 -26.90 -27.12
CA PRO A 163 26.10 -26.37 -26.46
C PRO A 163 25.00 -27.44 -26.39
N ALA A 164 24.64 -27.80 -25.15
CA ALA A 164 23.63 -28.80 -24.86
C ALA A 164 22.28 -28.37 -25.44
N MET A 165 21.74 -29.18 -26.36
CA MET A 165 20.35 -29.06 -26.79
C MET A 165 19.44 -29.24 -25.58
N PRO A 166 18.40 -28.40 -25.41
CA PRO A 166 17.46 -28.52 -24.29
C PRO A 166 16.76 -29.88 -24.39
N LYS A 167 17.02 -30.75 -23.41
CA LYS A 167 16.28 -31.99 -23.26
C LYS A 167 14.83 -31.64 -22.98
N ALA A 168 13.93 -32.11 -23.85
CA ALA A 168 12.50 -32.07 -23.59
C ALA A 168 12.22 -32.73 -22.23
N ASN A 169 11.70 -31.95 -21.29
CA ASN A 169 11.29 -32.47 -19.99
C ASN A 169 10.21 -33.54 -20.23
N GLY A 170 10.55 -34.80 -19.95
CA GLY A 170 9.72 -35.98 -20.20
C GLY A 170 8.46 -36.09 -19.34
N ASP A 171 7.96 -34.99 -18.77
CA ASP A 171 6.78 -34.95 -17.90
C ASP A 171 5.68 -34.00 -18.43
N ASP A 172 5.54 -33.91 -19.76
CA ASP A 172 4.29 -33.47 -20.40
C ASP A 172 3.19 -34.56 -20.32
N ARG A 173 3.13 -35.30 -19.22
CA ARG A 173 1.96 -36.14 -18.94
C ARG A 173 0.87 -35.20 -18.45
N PRO A 174 -0.26 -35.06 -19.18
CA PRO A 174 -1.36 -34.26 -18.69
C PRO A 174 -1.76 -34.80 -17.31
N PRO A 175 -2.08 -33.91 -16.34
CA PRO A 175 -2.43 -34.32 -15.00
C PRO A 175 -3.58 -35.34 -15.06
N PRO A 176 -3.58 -36.35 -14.16
CA PRO A 176 -4.62 -37.37 -14.14
C PRO A 176 -5.99 -36.70 -14.09
N ARG A 177 -6.91 -37.16 -14.95
CA ARG A 177 -8.28 -36.64 -15.00
C ARG A 177 -8.93 -36.89 -13.64
N HIS A 178 -9.08 -35.84 -12.85
CA HIS A 178 -9.88 -35.90 -11.63
C HIS A 178 -11.30 -36.37 -12.01
N PRO A 179 -11.89 -37.32 -11.27
CA PRO A 179 -13.26 -37.72 -11.49
C PRO A 179 -14.14 -36.48 -11.32
N LEU A 180 -14.82 -36.09 -12.40
CA LEU A 180 -15.79 -35.01 -12.33
C LEU A 180 -16.81 -35.40 -11.26
N PRO A 181 -17.18 -34.48 -10.34
CA PRO A 181 -18.22 -34.77 -9.37
C PRO A 181 -19.45 -35.22 -10.14
N GLU A 182 -19.97 -36.40 -9.80
CA GLU A 182 -21.20 -36.92 -10.39
C GLU A 182 -22.21 -35.79 -10.36
N ARG A 183 -22.70 -35.41 -11.55
CA ARG A 183 -23.75 -34.41 -11.68
C ARG A 183 -24.90 -34.94 -10.84
N ARG A 184 -25.10 -34.36 -9.64
CA ARG A 184 -26.32 -34.59 -8.87
C ARG A 184 -27.46 -34.37 -9.85
N ARG A 185 -28.14 -35.48 -10.19
CA ARG A 185 -29.36 -35.45 -10.98
C ARG A 185 -30.28 -34.55 -10.17
N ILE A 186 -30.44 -33.31 -10.63
CA ILE A 186 -31.45 -32.41 -10.10
C ILE A 186 -32.74 -33.09 -10.49
N GLU A 187 -33.35 -33.79 -9.55
CA GLU A 187 -34.70 -34.28 -9.74
C GLU A 187 -35.56 -33.04 -10.04
N PRO A 188 -36.43 -33.11 -11.06
CA PRO A 188 -37.34 -32.01 -11.32
C PRO A 188 -38.24 -31.87 -10.09
N GLU A 189 -37.93 -30.88 -9.25
CA GLU A 189 -38.83 -30.44 -8.18
C GLU A 189 -40.09 -29.90 -8.85
N ASP A 190 -41.05 -30.81 -8.97
CA ASP A 190 -42.39 -30.62 -9.48
C ASP A 190 -43.22 -29.99 -8.36
N ASP A 191 -43.00 -28.71 -8.10
CA ASP A 191 -43.92 -27.87 -7.31
C ASP A 191 -43.67 -26.40 -7.63
N ARG A 192 -44.33 -25.94 -8.70
CA ARG A 192 -44.47 -24.52 -9.02
C ARG A 192 -45.30 -23.85 -7.92
N GLN A 193 -44.70 -23.51 -6.79
CA GLN A 193 -45.29 -22.53 -5.89
C GLN A 193 -45.28 -21.17 -6.61
N PRO A 194 -46.45 -20.59 -6.95
CA PRO A 194 -46.50 -19.27 -7.54
C PRO A 194 -45.92 -18.29 -6.52
N TYR A 195 -44.89 -17.56 -6.94
CA TYR A 195 -44.26 -16.50 -6.16
C TYR A 195 -45.34 -15.59 -5.56
N ARG A 196 -45.51 -15.62 -4.24
CA ARG A 196 -46.31 -14.65 -3.50
C ARG A 196 -45.40 -13.46 -3.17
N PRO A 197 -45.56 -12.30 -3.82
CA PRO A 197 -44.81 -11.12 -3.44
C PRO A 197 -45.12 -10.77 -1.99
N THR A 198 -44.09 -10.62 -1.17
CA THR A 198 -44.24 -10.18 0.21
C THR A 198 -44.79 -8.75 0.24
N PRO A 199 -45.77 -8.44 1.11
CA PRO A 199 -46.36 -7.11 1.19
C PRO A 199 -45.28 -6.09 1.57
N ARG A 200 -45.23 -5.01 0.80
CA ARG A 200 -44.26 -3.93 0.97
C ARG A 200 -44.51 -3.25 2.33
N PRO A 201 -43.48 -3.08 3.19
CA PRO A 201 -43.68 -2.44 4.49
C PRO A 201 -44.17 -0.99 4.31
N PRO A 202 -45.06 -0.50 5.20
CA PRO A 202 -45.61 0.84 5.09
C PRO A 202 -44.50 1.88 5.18
N ARG A 203 -44.48 2.83 4.23
CA ARG A 203 -43.58 3.98 4.28
C ARG A 203 -43.94 4.83 5.49
N ARG A 204 -43.05 4.88 6.49
CA ARG A 204 -43.13 5.86 7.58
C ARG A 204 -43.11 7.27 6.96
N GLY A 205 -44.25 7.96 7.04
CA GLY A 205 -44.38 9.35 6.60
C GLY A 205 -43.38 10.22 7.36
N ARG A 206 -42.63 11.05 6.64
CA ARG A 206 -41.81 12.10 7.24
C ARG A 206 -42.74 13.09 7.92
N VAL A 207 -42.60 13.23 9.24
CA VAL A 207 -43.22 14.29 10.02
C VAL A 207 -42.60 15.60 9.57
N ALA A 208 -43.40 16.46 8.93
CA ALA A 208 -42.99 17.82 8.62
C ALA A 208 -42.88 18.61 9.94
N GLY A 209 -41.65 18.93 10.35
CA GLY A 209 -41.41 19.85 11.45
C GLY A 209 -41.99 21.22 11.13
N ARG A 210 -42.90 21.69 12.00
CA ARG A 210 -43.36 23.08 12.02
C ARG A 210 -42.24 23.96 12.53
N ARG A 211 -42.10 25.11 11.88
CA ARG A 211 -41.34 26.28 12.35
C ARG A 211 -42.08 26.96 13.48
#